data_AF-A0A5D2DYZ6-F1
#
_entry.id   AF-A0A5D2DYZ6-F1
#
_cell.length_a   1.000
_cell.length_b   1.000
_cell.length_c   1.000
_cell.angle_alpha   90.00
_cell.angle_beta   90.00
_cell.angle_gamma   90.00
#
_symmetry.space_group_name_H-M   'P 1'
#
loop_
_entity.id
_entity.type
_entity.pdbx_description
1 polymer ?
#
loop_
_entity_poly.entity_id
_entity_poly.type
_entity_poly.pdbx_seq_one_letter_code
_entity_poly.pdbx_strand_id
1 'polypeptide(L)'
;MYLFETYLDLRQHATLKLPTLPKTLEAVISQEKFEKSRAYSLDKSHFYFVHEFVTILIDSAILFFGILPWFWKKSGTFLPLLGLIEENEILHTLSFLAGAMIWSQITDLPFSLYSTFVIEARHGFNKQTIWLFFRDLIKGICLAIVLGPPIVSAIIVIVQSGGPYLAIYLWAFMFVLSLVIAPLFNKFTPVRWHCGK
;
A
#
# COMPACT_ATOMS: atom_id res chain seq x y z
N MET A 1 -12.90 -11.48 -8.69
CA MET A 1 -11.66 -10.71 -8.90
C MET A 1 -10.43 -11.61 -8.79
N TYR A 2 -10.11 -12.14 -7.61
CA TYR A 2 -8.94 -13.00 -7.36
C TYR A 2 -8.67 -14.10 -8.40
N LEU A 3 -9.69 -14.91 -8.75
CA LEU A 3 -9.54 -16.00 -9.74
C LEU A 3 -9.14 -15.48 -11.14
N PHE A 4 -9.65 -14.32 -11.52
CA PHE A 4 -9.37 -13.72 -12.82
C PHE A 4 -7.94 -13.15 -12.87
N GLU A 5 -7.50 -12.47 -11.83
CA GLU A 5 -6.11 -11.98 -11.71
C GLU A 5 -5.13 -13.15 -11.69
N THR A 6 -5.39 -14.16 -10.86
CA THR A 6 -4.59 -15.40 -10.81
C THR A 6 -4.48 -16.05 -12.19
N TYR A 7 -5.58 -16.08 -12.96
CA TYR A 7 -5.55 -16.59 -14.34
C TYR A 7 -4.64 -15.77 -15.26
N LEU A 8 -4.68 -14.44 -15.19
CA LEU A 8 -3.81 -13.57 -15.98
C LEU A 8 -2.34 -13.76 -15.60
N ASP A 9 -2.05 -13.82 -14.30
CA ASP A 9 -0.71 -14.02 -13.80
C ASP A 9 -0.15 -15.39 -14.21
N LEU A 10 -0.97 -16.44 -14.19
CA LEU A 10 -0.56 -17.77 -14.67
C LEU A 10 -0.16 -17.74 -16.14
N ARG A 11 -0.89 -16.99 -16.97
CA ARG A 11 -0.54 -16.80 -18.39
C ARG A 11 0.76 -16.04 -18.54
N GLN A 12 0.92 -14.94 -17.81
CA GLN A 12 2.15 -14.16 -17.83
C GLN A 12 3.36 -14.99 -17.37
N HIS A 13 3.18 -15.78 -16.31
CA HIS A 13 4.19 -16.67 -15.77
C HIS A 13 4.60 -17.76 -16.77
N ALA A 14 3.63 -18.32 -17.52
CA ALA A 14 3.93 -19.26 -18.60
C ALA A 14 4.76 -18.61 -19.72
N THR A 15 4.44 -17.38 -20.11
CA THR A 15 5.22 -16.63 -21.10
C THR A 15 6.64 -16.32 -20.61
N LEU A 16 6.81 -15.98 -19.33
CA LEU A 16 8.14 -15.72 -18.74
C LEU A 16 9.05 -16.96 -18.70
N LYS A 17 8.51 -18.17 -18.82
CA LYS A 17 9.32 -19.40 -18.91
C LYS A 17 9.92 -19.62 -20.30
N LEU A 18 9.41 -18.94 -21.32
CA LEU A 18 9.92 -19.08 -22.68
C LEU A 18 11.33 -18.49 -22.77
N PRO A 19 12.34 -19.27 -23.23
CA PRO A 19 13.72 -18.82 -23.22
C PRO A 19 14.10 -17.91 -24.38
N THR A 20 13.18 -17.69 -25.32
CA THR A 20 13.44 -17.04 -26.60
C THR A 20 13.27 -15.53 -26.52
N LEU A 21 14.32 -14.79 -26.86
CA LEU A 21 14.23 -13.35 -27.11
C LEU A 21 13.46 -13.11 -28.43
N PRO A 22 12.46 -12.22 -28.49
CA PRO A 22 11.80 -11.88 -29.73
C PRO A 22 12.78 -11.21 -30.71
N LYS A 23 12.74 -11.59 -32.00
CA LYS A 23 13.63 -11.08 -33.05
C LYS A 23 13.68 -9.55 -33.17
N THR A 24 12.58 -8.88 -32.84
CA THR A 24 12.49 -7.41 -32.84
C THR A 24 13.31 -6.74 -31.74
N LEU A 25 13.68 -7.47 -30.68
CA LEU A 25 14.40 -6.97 -29.50
C LEU A 25 15.87 -7.38 -29.47
N GLU A 26 16.31 -8.31 -30.33
CA GLU A 26 17.71 -8.76 -30.43
C GLU A 26 18.69 -7.59 -30.69
N ALA A 27 18.25 -6.57 -31.44
CA ALA A 27 19.07 -5.39 -31.74
C ALA A 27 19.17 -4.38 -30.59
N VAL A 28 18.33 -4.49 -29.55
CA VAL A 28 18.19 -3.50 -28.47
C VAL A 28 18.63 -4.06 -27.11
N ILE A 29 18.47 -5.37 -26.90
CA ILE A 29 18.70 -6.03 -25.62
C ILE A 29 19.65 -7.21 -25.82
N SER A 30 20.72 -7.25 -25.05
CA SER A 30 21.62 -8.42 -25.01
C SER A 30 20.95 -9.62 -24.37
N GLN A 31 21.31 -10.82 -24.83
CA GLN A 31 20.78 -12.08 -24.29
C GLN A 31 20.98 -12.21 -22.77
N GLU A 32 22.14 -11.80 -22.26
CA GLU A 32 22.43 -11.81 -20.82
C GLU A 32 21.45 -10.92 -20.02
N LYS A 33 21.15 -9.72 -20.52
CA LYS A 33 20.22 -8.79 -19.86
C LYS A 33 18.79 -9.32 -19.90
N PHE A 34 18.40 -9.97 -21.00
CA PHE A 34 17.12 -10.65 -21.12
C PHE A 34 16.98 -11.77 -20.08
N GLU A 35 17.98 -12.65 -19.96
CA GLU A 35 17.95 -13.76 -18.99
C GLU A 35 17.91 -13.27 -17.55
N LYS A 36 18.69 -12.24 -17.20
CA LYS A 36 18.62 -11.61 -15.87
C LYS A 36 17.23 -11.03 -15.58
N SER A 37 16.65 -10.29 -16.54
CA SER A 37 15.30 -9.74 -16.41
C SER A 37 14.24 -10.83 -16.29
N ARG A 38 14.39 -11.95 -17.02
CA ARG A 38 13.49 -13.10 -16.97
C ARG A 38 13.55 -13.80 -15.62
N ALA A 39 14.75 -14.07 -15.12
CA ALA A 39 14.97 -14.69 -13.81
C ALA A 39 14.37 -13.83 -12.68
N TYR A 40 14.62 -12.51 -12.71
CA TYR A 40 14.00 -11.57 -11.77
C TYR A 40 12.46 -11.59 -11.83
N SER A 41 11.90 -11.55 -13.03
CA SER A 41 10.44 -11.56 -13.22
C SER A 41 9.80 -12.86 -12.74
N LEU A 42 10.47 -14.00 -12.93
CA LEU A 42 10.00 -15.30 -12.44
C LEU A 42 10.02 -15.38 -10.92
N ASP A 43 11.11 -14.96 -10.27
CA ASP A 43 11.20 -14.91 -8.81
C ASP A 43 10.11 -14.02 -8.20
N LYS A 44 9.91 -12.83 -8.79
CA LYS A 44 8.85 -11.90 -8.37
C LYS A 44 7.45 -12.47 -8.58
N SER A 45 7.22 -13.13 -9.72
CA SER A 45 5.93 -13.78 -10.01
C SER A 45 5.61 -14.90 -9.03
N HIS A 46 6.58 -15.76 -8.70
CA HIS A 46 6.40 -16.81 -7.69
C HIS A 46 6.06 -16.24 -6.32
N PHE A 47 6.79 -15.22 -5.88
CA PHE A 47 6.51 -14.54 -4.63
C PHE A 47 5.12 -13.93 -4.60
N TYR A 48 4.72 -13.25 -5.69
CA TYR A 48 3.41 -12.62 -5.81
C TYR A 48 2.27 -13.65 -5.68
N PHE A 49 2.36 -14.81 -6.36
CA PHE A 49 1.35 -15.86 -6.20
C PHE A 49 1.17 -16.32 -4.76
N VAL A 50 2.29 -16.53 -4.04
CA VAL A 50 2.25 -16.96 -2.65
C VAL A 50 1.67 -15.87 -1.76
N HIS A 51 2.11 -14.63 -1.95
CA HIS A 51 1.60 -13.47 -1.23
C HIS A 51 0.09 -13.33 -1.38
N GLU A 52 -0.41 -13.24 -2.61
CA GLU A 52 -1.83 -13.05 -2.90
C GLU A 52 -2.68 -14.21 -2.40
N PHE A 53 -2.17 -15.44 -2.48
CA PHE A 53 -2.86 -16.60 -1.93
C PHE A 53 -2.99 -16.54 -0.41
N VAL A 54 -1.94 -16.13 0.30
CA VAL A 54 -2.02 -15.96 1.76
C VAL A 54 -2.96 -14.80 2.11
N THR A 55 -2.88 -13.68 1.39
CA THR A 55 -3.74 -12.51 1.61
C THR A 55 -5.21 -12.87 1.45
N ILE A 56 -5.60 -13.54 0.36
CA ILE A 56 -7.01 -13.91 0.16
C ILE A 56 -7.50 -14.90 1.24
N LEU A 57 -6.65 -15.80 1.73
CA LEU A 57 -7.01 -16.70 2.83
C LEU A 57 -7.22 -15.93 4.14
N ILE A 58 -6.34 -14.98 4.46
CA ILE A 58 -6.47 -14.13 5.64
C ILE A 58 -7.74 -13.28 5.54
N ASP A 59 -7.97 -12.61 4.42
CA ASP A 59 -9.16 -11.79 4.21
C ASP A 59 -10.45 -12.62 4.28
N SER A 60 -10.45 -13.80 3.66
CA SER A 60 -11.57 -14.74 3.73
C SER A 60 -11.83 -15.19 5.15
N ALA A 61 -10.79 -15.47 5.95
CA ALA A 61 -10.93 -15.81 7.36
C ALA A 61 -11.46 -14.63 8.18
N ILE A 62 -10.94 -13.42 7.95
CA ILE A 62 -11.41 -12.19 8.60
C ILE A 62 -12.91 -11.99 8.39
N LEU A 63 -13.39 -12.19 7.16
CA LEU A 63 -14.81 -12.09 6.83
C LEU A 63 -15.62 -13.25 7.40
N PHE A 64 -15.17 -14.49 7.23
CA PHE A 64 -15.89 -15.69 7.66
C PHE A 64 -16.06 -15.77 9.19
N PHE A 65 -15.03 -15.40 9.95
CA PHE A 65 -15.08 -15.40 11.42
C PHE A 65 -15.61 -14.09 12.01
N GLY A 66 -15.99 -13.11 11.18
CA GLY A 66 -16.51 -11.83 11.65
C GLY A 66 -15.50 -11.04 12.49
N ILE A 67 -14.21 -11.11 12.14
CA ILE A 67 -13.13 -10.45 12.88
C ILE A 67 -13.31 -8.93 12.83
N LEU A 68 -13.78 -8.36 11.72
CA LEU A 68 -14.02 -6.92 11.58
C LEU A 68 -15.03 -6.36 12.61
N PRO A 69 -16.27 -6.90 12.74
CA PRO A 69 -17.19 -6.49 13.80
C PRO A 69 -16.66 -6.71 15.23
N TRP A 70 -15.95 -7.82 15.46
CA TRP A 70 -15.32 -8.08 16.75
C TRP A 70 -14.26 -7.03 17.08
N PHE A 71 -13.43 -6.69 16.09
CA PHE A 71 -12.36 -5.71 16.22
C PHE A 71 -12.90 -4.30 16.41
N TRP A 72 -13.96 -3.93 15.70
CA TRP A 72 -14.70 -2.69 15.93
C TRP A 72 -15.12 -2.56 17.40
N LYS A 73 -15.81 -3.57 17.94
CA LYS A 73 -16.23 -3.56 19.36
C LYS A 73 -15.05 -3.42 20.32
N LYS A 74 -13.94 -4.13 20.06
CA LYS A 74 -12.74 -4.07 20.90
C LYS A 74 -12.00 -2.76 20.82
N SER A 75 -11.99 -2.10 19.66
CA SER A 75 -11.32 -0.80 19.48
C SER A 75 -11.92 0.28 20.40
N GLY A 76 -13.22 0.18 20.74
CA GLY A 76 -13.91 1.08 21.68
C GLY A 76 -13.41 0.94 23.12
N THR A 77 -13.06 -0.27 23.54
CA THR A 77 -12.58 -0.57 24.90
C THR A 77 -11.21 0.05 25.21
N PHE A 78 -10.42 0.42 24.18
CA PHE A 78 -9.13 1.08 24.36
C PHE A 78 -9.24 2.58 24.63
N LEU A 79 -10.39 3.22 24.35
CA LEU A 79 -10.55 4.66 24.55
C LEU A 79 -10.59 5.07 26.03
N PRO A 80 -11.34 4.38 26.92
CA PRO A 80 -11.35 4.72 28.35
C PRO A 80 -9.97 4.58 29.02
N LEU A 81 -9.14 3.65 28.54
CA LEU A 81 -7.75 3.48 29.01
C LEU A 81 -6.86 4.70 28.72
N LEU A 82 -7.21 5.50 27.71
CA LEU A 82 -6.54 6.75 27.35
C LEU A 82 -7.27 7.99 27.92
N GLY A 83 -8.31 7.80 28.74
CA GLY A 83 -9.13 8.87 29.29
C GLY A 83 -10.07 9.54 28.27
N LEU A 84 -10.37 8.86 27.16
CA LEU A 84 -11.22 9.36 26.08
C LEU A 84 -12.65 8.82 26.20
N ILE A 85 -13.63 9.63 25.75
CA ILE A 85 -15.06 9.31 25.83
C ILE A 85 -15.42 8.27 24.76
N GLU A 86 -15.93 7.12 25.19
CA GLU A 86 -16.31 5.99 24.30
C GLU A 86 -17.46 6.33 23.35
N GLU A 87 -18.34 7.26 23.74
CA GLU A 87 -19.50 7.67 22.94
C GLU A 87 -19.14 8.54 21.72
N ASN A 88 -17.89 9.01 21.60
CA ASN A 88 -17.46 9.80 20.45
C ASN A 88 -17.10 8.89 19.27
N GLU A 89 -18.00 8.81 18.28
CA GLU A 89 -17.84 8.01 17.06
C GLU A 89 -16.50 8.28 16.35
N ILE A 90 -16.04 9.54 16.30
CA ILE A 90 -14.78 9.90 15.66
C ILE A 90 -13.61 9.19 16.34
N LEU A 91 -13.54 9.28 17.67
CA LEU A 91 -12.43 8.66 18.41
C LEU A 91 -12.47 7.14 18.31
N HIS A 92 -13.67 6.54 18.29
CA HIS A 92 -13.86 5.11 18.11
C HIS A 92 -13.35 4.67 16.73
N THR A 93 -13.73 5.38 15.66
CA THR A 93 -13.21 5.14 14.31
C THR A 93 -11.69 5.29 14.23
N LEU A 94 -11.11 6.32 14.87
CA LEU A 94 -9.67 6.52 14.89
C LEU A 94 -8.93 5.37 15.58
N SER A 95 -9.45 4.88 16.70
CA SER A 95 -8.90 3.72 17.41
C SER A 95 -8.96 2.46 16.53
N PHE A 96 -10.09 2.23 15.88
CA PHE A 96 -10.27 1.12 14.94
C PHE A 96 -9.26 1.18 13.79
N LEU A 97 -9.12 2.34 13.14
CA LEU A 97 -8.20 2.52 12.02
C LEU A 97 -6.73 2.42 12.44
N ALA A 98 -6.35 2.94 13.61
CA ALA A 98 -5.00 2.80 14.13
C ALA A 98 -4.64 1.32 14.37
N GLY A 99 -5.56 0.56 14.98
CA GLY A 99 -5.38 -0.87 15.18
C GLY A 99 -5.35 -1.65 13.87
N ALA A 100 -6.21 -1.31 12.90
CA ALA A 100 -6.23 -1.93 11.57
C ALA A 100 -4.92 -1.65 10.80
N MET A 101 -4.39 -0.43 10.93
CA MET A 101 -3.09 -0.06 10.36
C MET A 101 -1.97 -0.89 10.98
N ILE A 102 -1.91 -1.03 12.30
CA ILE A 102 -0.90 -1.87 12.97
C ILE A 102 -1.02 -3.32 12.52
N TRP A 103 -2.24 -3.85 12.44
CA TRP A 103 -2.49 -5.21 11.95
C TRP A 103 -1.94 -5.41 10.54
N SER A 104 -2.30 -4.53 9.60
CA SER A 104 -1.80 -4.59 8.21
C SER A 104 -0.27 -4.49 8.15
N GLN A 105 0.33 -3.58 8.91
CA GLN A 105 1.79 -3.46 8.95
C GLN A 105 2.45 -4.75 9.44
N ILE A 106 1.89 -5.44 10.42
CA ILE A 106 2.42 -6.70 10.96
C ILE A 106 2.26 -7.83 9.95
N THR A 107 1.09 -7.95 9.30
CA THR A 107 0.83 -9.01 8.31
C THR A 107 1.70 -8.87 7.07
N ASP A 108 1.97 -7.62 6.65
CA ASP A 108 2.70 -7.33 5.41
C ASP A 108 4.22 -7.30 5.61
N LEU A 109 4.69 -7.03 6.83
CA LEU A 109 6.10 -6.97 7.18
C LEU A 109 6.93 -8.19 6.71
N PRO A 110 6.55 -9.46 6.97
CA PRO A 110 7.33 -10.61 6.53
C PRO A 110 7.49 -10.66 5.01
N PHE A 111 6.44 -10.32 4.27
CA PHE A 111 6.46 -10.29 2.80
C PHE A 111 7.33 -9.14 2.27
N SER A 112 7.21 -7.95 2.88
CA SER A 112 8.04 -6.79 2.53
C SER A 112 9.53 -7.04 2.77
N LEU A 113 9.87 -7.68 3.89
CA LEU A 113 11.24 -8.09 4.22
C LEU A 113 11.76 -9.10 3.21
N TYR A 114 10.98 -10.13 2.87
CA TYR A 114 11.38 -11.14 1.89
C TYR A 114 11.59 -10.52 0.50
N SER A 115 10.65 -9.70 0.05
CA SER A 115 10.77 -9.01 -1.24
C SER A 115 12.05 -8.17 -1.29
N THR A 116 12.30 -7.33 -0.29
CA THR A 116 13.44 -6.39 -0.28
C THR A 116 14.79 -7.08 -0.05
N PHE A 117 14.88 -7.92 0.98
CA PHE A 117 16.16 -8.48 1.43
C PHE A 117 16.50 -9.85 0.85
N VAL A 118 15.56 -10.52 0.18
CA VAL A 118 15.81 -11.79 -0.51
C VAL A 118 15.70 -11.62 -2.02
N ILE A 119 14.56 -11.17 -2.54
CA ILE A 119 14.33 -11.09 -3.99
C ILE A 119 15.15 -9.96 -4.60
N GLU A 120 14.93 -8.71 -4.17
CA GLU A 120 15.66 -7.55 -4.71
C GLU A 120 17.17 -7.65 -4.43
N ALA A 121 17.56 -8.23 -3.29
CA ALA A 121 18.98 -8.47 -2.96
C ALA A 121 19.63 -9.50 -3.90
N ARG A 122 18.95 -10.62 -4.19
CA ARG A 122 19.44 -11.66 -5.13
C ARG A 122 19.72 -11.09 -6.52
N HIS A 123 18.92 -10.13 -6.96
CA HIS A 123 19.05 -9.48 -8.27
C HIS A 123 19.89 -8.18 -8.23
N GLY A 124 20.49 -7.84 -7.09
CA GLY A 124 21.38 -6.70 -6.92
C GLY A 124 20.70 -5.32 -6.93
N PHE A 125 19.37 -5.30 -6.91
CA PHE A 125 18.55 -4.08 -6.89
C PHE A 125 18.42 -3.49 -5.49
N ASN A 126 18.51 -4.30 -4.43
CA ASN A 126 18.43 -3.78 -3.07
C ASN A 126 19.64 -2.88 -2.75
N LYS A 127 19.35 -1.62 -2.39
CA LYS A 127 20.32 -0.64 -1.88
C LYS A 127 20.03 -0.21 -0.44
N GLN A 128 18.99 -0.77 0.18
CA GLN A 128 18.56 -0.44 1.53
C GLN A 128 19.22 -1.36 2.55
N THR A 129 19.58 -0.81 3.71
CA THR A 129 20.00 -1.60 4.88
C THR A 129 18.79 -1.92 5.75
N ILE A 130 18.88 -2.97 6.57
CA ILE A 130 17.79 -3.36 7.47
C ILE A 130 17.40 -2.23 8.44
N TRP A 131 18.39 -1.48 8.92
CA TRP A 131 18.17 -0.31 9.77
C TRP A 131 17.44 0.81 9.04
N LEU A 132 17.83 1.10 7.79
CA LEU A 132 17.16 2.12 6.98
C LEU A 132 15.70 1.73 6.72
N PHE A 133 15.45 0.46 6.40
CA PHE A 133 14.11 -0.08 6.18
C PHE A 133 13.17 0.14 7.38
N PHE A 134 13.57 -0.31 8.58
CA PHE A 134 12.73 -0.12 9.78
C PHE A 134 12.59 1.35 10.17
N ARG A 135 13.64 2.15 9.98
CA ARG A 135 13.57 3.59 10.23
C ARG A 135 12.55 4.27 9.31
N ASP A 136 12.51 3.90 8.04
CA ASP A 136 11.58 4.47 7.08
C ASP A 136 10.16 3.94 7.28
N LEU A 137 10.01 2.68 7.72
CA LEU A 137 8.74 2.11 8.18
C LEU A 137 8.15 2.92 9.35
N ILE A 138 8.95 3.18 10.39
CA ILE A 138 8.52 3.95 11.57
C ILE A 138 8.16 5.38 11.17
N LYS A 139 8.96 6.04 10.32
CA LYS A 139 8.62 7.38 9.82
C LYS A 139 7.28 7.39 9.08
N GLY A 140 7.01 6.37 8.25
CA GLY A 140 5.74 6.21 7.55
C GLY A 140 4.57 6.10 8.53
N ILE A 141 4.71 5.26 9.57
CA ILE A 141 3.71 5.12 10.62
C ILE A 141 3.50 6.44 11.38
N CYS A 142 4.57 7.13 11.79
CA CYS A 142 4.48 8.42 12.47
C CYS A 142 3.75 9.46 11.60
N LEU A 143 4.07 9.51 10.31
CA LEU A 143 3.41 10.41 9.36
C LEU A 143 1.92 10.10 9.23
N ALA A 144 1.56 8.81 9.15
CA ALA A 144 0.17 8.37 9.10
C ALA A 144 -0.60 8.72 10.38
N ILE A 145 0.02 8.59 11.56
CA ILE A 145 -0.57 8.96 12.84
C ILE A 145 -0.74 10.48 12.99
N VAL A 146 0.15 11.28 12.41
CA VAL A 146 0.05 12.75 12.49
C VAL A 146 -0.97 13.30 11.50
N LEU A 147 -0.97 12.82 10.26
CA LEU A 147 -1.83 13.34 9.19
C LEU A 147 -3.19 12.65 9.12
N GLY A 148 -3.26 11.36 9.42
CA GLY A 148 -4.47 10.55 9.28
C GLY A 148 -5.63 11.03 10.17
N PRO A 149 -5.45 11.17 11.49
CA PRO A 149 -6.52 11.55 12.39
C PRO A 149 -7.26 12.86 12.05
N PRO A 150 -6.58 14.00 11.77
CA PRO A 150 -7.31 15.21 11.40
C PRO A 150 -8.07 15.05 10.07
N ILE A 151 -7.51 14.32 9.11
CA ILE A 151 -8.17 14.06 7.82
C ILE A 151 -9.42 13.20 8.01
N VAL A 152 -9.29 12.07 8.71
CA VAL A 152 -10.41 11.15 8.98
C VAL A 152 -11.49 11.83 9.80
N SER A 153 -11.12 12.59 10.83
CA SER A 153 -12.08 13.33 11.65
C SER A 153 -12.88 14.33 10.81
N ALA A 154 -12.21 15.08 9.93
CA ALA A 154 -12.88 16.02 9.02
C ALA A 154 -13.84 15.30 8.06
N ILE A 155 -13.44 14.14 7.51
CA ILE A 155 -14.31 13.32 6.66
C ILE A 155 -15.56 12.87 7.42
N ILE A 156 -15.41 12.38 8.65
CA ILE A 156 -16.55 11.93 9.47
C ILE A 156 -17.52 13.09 9.73
N VAL A 157 -17.00 14.27 10.08
CA VAL A 157 -17.84 15.47 10.28
C VAL A 157 -18.60 15.86 9.01
N ILE A 158 -17.96 15.80 7.84
CA ILE A 158 -18.62 16.05 6.55
C ILE A 158 -19.69 15.00 6.27
N VAL A 159 -19.43 13.73 6.58
CA VAL A 159 -20.41 12.65 6.40
C VAL A 159 -21.62 12.85 7.31
N GLN A 160 -21.40 13.18 8.58
CA GLN A 160 -22.47 13.42 9.56
C GLN A 160 -23.31 14.67 9.22
N SER A 161 -22.70 15.69 8.60
CA SER A 161 -23.36 16.98 8.31
C SER A 161 -23.77 17.18 6.85
N GLY A 162 -23.40 16.27 5.95
CA GLY A 162 -23.35 16.52 4.52
C GLY A 162 -24.72 16.57 3.80
N GLY A 163 -25.76 16.01 4.42
CA GLY A 163 -27.12 16.03 3.86
C GLY A 163 -27.19 15.56 2.39
N PRO A 164 -28.06 16.15 1.56
CA PRO A 164 -28.22 15.76 0.15
C PRO A 164 -26.98 16.01 -0.74
N TYR A 165 -26.09 16.91 -0.32
CA TYR A 165 -24.92 17.33 -1.11
C TYR A 165 -23.60 16.74 -0.60
N LEU A 166 -23.66 15.70 0.25
CA LEU A 166 -22.51 15.02 0.85
C LEU A 166 -21.39 14.71 -0.16
N ALA A 167 -21.75 14.21 -1.35
CA ALA A 167 -20.79 13.88 -2.38
C ALA A 167 -19.97 15.10 -2.84
N ILE A 168 -20.60 16.27 -2.96
CA ILE A 168 -19.95 17.52 -3.37
C ILE A 168 -19.01 18.00 -2.27
N TYR A 169 -19.44 17.94 -1.00
CA TYR A 169 -18.61 18.37 0.13
C TYR A 169 -17.37 17.48 0.31
N LEU A 170 -17.53 16.15 0.23
CA LEU A 170 -16.39 15.23 0.28
C LEU A 170 -15.45 15.44 -0.91
N TRP A 171 -15.98 15.59 -2.12
CA TRP A 171 -15.17 15.86 -3.30
C TRP A 171 -14.36 17.15 -3.15
N ALA A 172 -14.99 18.24 -2.74
CA ALA A 172 -14.32 19.53 -2.56
C ALA A 172 -13.25 19.46 -1.46
N PHE A 173 -13.54 18.79 -0.34
CA PHE A 173 -12.57 18.55 0.72
C PHE A 173 -11.37 17.76 0.23
N MET A 174 -11.58 16.63 -0.45
CA MET A 174 -10.50 15.80 -1.00
C MET A 174 -9.68 16.55 -2.06
N PHE A 175 -10.32 17.38 -2.88
CA PHE A 175 -9.65 18.23 -3.85
C PHE A 175 -8.72 19.25 -3.16
N VAL A 176 -9.22 20.02 -2.21
CA VAL A 176 -8.42 21.01 -1.47
C VAL A 176 -7.28 20.32 -0.70
N LEU A 177 -7.58 19.21 -0.03
CA LEU A 177 -6.59 18.43 0.70
C LEU A 177 -5.44 17.98 -0.21
N SER A 178 -5.74 17.53 -1.43
CA SER A 178 -4.72 17.12 -2.40
C SER A 178 -3.78 18.27 -2.81
N LEU A 179 -4.31 19.50 -2.97
CA LEU A 179 -3.53 20.69 -3.31
C LEU A 179 -2.60 21.11 -2.15
N VAL A 180 -3.02 20.89 -0.90
CA VAL A 180 -2.23 21.23 0.29
C VAL A 180 -1.16 20.16 0.57
N ILE A 181 -1.51 18.88 0.39
CA ILE A 181 -0.60 17.76 0.69
C ILE A 181 0.47 17.61 -0.39
N ALA A 182 0.15 17.75 -1.67
CA ALA A 182 1.10 17.48 -2.75
C ALA A 182 2.42 18.28 -2.65
N PRO A 183 2.44 19.58 -2.28
CA PRO A 183 3.67 20.36 -2.10
C PRO A 183 4.54 19.93 -0.91
N LEU A 184 3.96 19.26 0.10
CA LEU A 184 4.72 18.78 1.26
C LEU A 184 5.65 17.62 0.90
N PHE A 185 5.30 16.83 -0.13
CA PHE A 185 6.06 15.66 -0.57
C PHE A 185 6.81 15.86 -1.88
N ASN A 186 6.36 16.78 -2.72
CA ASN A 186 6.94 17.01 -4.04
C ASN A 186 7.54 18.41 -4.15
N LYS A 187 8.78 18.48 -4.66
CA LYS A 187 9.37 19.75 -5.08
C LYS A 187 8.87 20.13 -6.45
N PHE A 188 7.93 21.06 -6.52
CA PHE A 188 7.50 21.65 -7.78
C PHE A 188 8.53 22.69 -8.22
N THR A 189 9.35 22.35 -9.21
CA THR A 189 10.25 23.31 -9.87
C THR A 189 9.63 23.76 -11.20
N PRO A 190 9.68 25.07 -11.51
CA PRO A 190 9.20 25.55 -12.80
C PRO A 190 10.05 24.94 -13.91
N VAL A 191 9.40 24.53 -15.00
CA VAL A 191 10.08 23.98 -16.18
C VAL A 191 11.01 25.05 -16.74
N ARG A 192 12.33 24.79 -16.72
CA ARG A 192 13.33 25.67 -17.32
C ARG A 192 13.33 25.47 -18.82
N TRP A 193 12.57 26.30 -19.53
CA TRP A 193 12.69 26.42 -20.97
C TRP A 193 14.06 26.99 -21.32
N HIS A 194 14.98 26.16 -21.80
CA HIS A 194 16.15 26.65 -22.52
C HIS A 194 15.66 27.17 -23.87
N CYS A 195 15.29 28.44 -23.93
CA CYS A 195 15.19 29.14 -25.20
C CYS A 195 16.63 29.29 -25.71
N GLY A 196 17.07 28.36 -26.56
CA GLY A 196 18.35 28.42 -27.23
C GLY A 196 18.46 29.72 -28.02
N LYS A 197 19.57 30.43 -27.83
CA LYS A 197 20.13 31.34 -28.83
C LYS A 197 20.86 30.51 -29.87
#